data_AF-A0A8T7C2Y1-F1
#
_entry.id   AF-A0A8T7C2Y1-F1
#
_cell.length_a   1.000
_cell.length_b   1.000
_cell.length_c   1.000
_cell.angle_alpha   90.00
_cell.angle_beta   90.00
_cell.angle_gamma   90.00
#
_symmetry.space_group_name_H-M   'P 1'
#
loop_
_entity.id
_entity.type
_entity.pdbx_description
1 polymer ?
#
loop_
_entity_poly.entity_id
_entity_poly.type
_entity_poly.pdbx_seq_one_letter_code
_entity_poly.pdbx_strand_id
1 'polypeptide(L)'
;MTSLESWLAYIEELHPENIELGLERVAQVHARLPSAASTAKVLTVAGTNGKGSTVECLLQCLLTQGVTVAAYTSPHLRQFNERIRINGRTATDAAIVAAFAAVEAQRDGIELTYFEFATLVAFEVFHTQQVDVWILEVGMGGRLDAVNIIDADIAIITSIGIDHCAWLGDTREEIAREKAGIMRIDAPVICADPDPPAAISECAVSAGSKLIQLGMDYHYSTGAEHWLWEGQWEARAGLTLPGHAHLDNLAGALAALELLGWLPDVTTLNRVFDNWKLSGRLQVVPGAVEWWLDVAHNEGSVRALVRALTHNPE
;
A
#
# COMPACT_ATOMS: atom_id res chain seq x y z
N MET A 1 -4.57 -2.38 29.80
CA MET A 1 -4.61 -3.68 29.10
C MET A 1 -3.17 -4.12 28.81
N THR A 2 -2.86 -5.42 28.89
CA THR A 2 -1.46 -5.92 28.87
C THR A 2 -1.14 -6.88 27.72
N SER A 3 -2.13 -7.49 27.06
CA SER A 3 -1.91 -8.37 25.90
C SER A 3 -2.46 -7.74 24.62
N LEU A 4 -1.87 -8.08 23.48
CA LEU A 4 -2.35 -7.63 22.17
C LEU A 4 -3.80 -8.07 21.93
N GLU A 5 -4.13 -9.34 22.24
CA GLU A 5 -5.49 -9.86 22.12
C GLU A 5 -6.52 -9.03 22.92
N SER A 6 -6.18 -8.62 24.15
CA SER A 6 -7.08 -7.78 24.96
C SER A 6 -7.30 -6.39 24.37
N TRP A 7 -6.27 -5.82 23.73
CA TRP A 7 -6.39 -4.53 23.04
C TRP A 7 -7.24 -4.65 21.78
N LEU A 8 -7.06 -5.72 21.01
CA LEU A 8 -7.84 -5.95 19.79
C LEU A 8 -9.32 -6.11 20.10
N ALA A 9 -9.66 -6.94 21.10
CA ALA A 9 -11.05 -7.09 21.55
C ALA A 9 -11.65 -5.75 22.02
N TYR A 10 -10.86 -4.94 22.73
CA TYR A 10 -11.31 -3.61 23.18
C TYR A 10 -11.62 -2.67 22.02
N ILE A 11 -10.72 -2.53 21.04
CA ILE A 11 -10.94 -1.60 19.93
C ILE A 11 -12.02 -2.06 18.95
N GLU A 12 -12.35 -3.35 18.92
CA GLU A 12 -13.50 -3.89 18.19
C GLU A 12 -14.84 -3.44 18.81
N GLU A 13 -14.88 -3.22 20.12
CA GLU A 13 -16.09 -2.78 20.83
C GLU A 13 -16.25 -1.24 20.90
N LEU A 14 -15.20 -0.48 20.55
CA LEU A 14 -15.17 0.98 20.73
C LEU A 14 -16.14 1.76 19.84
N HIS A 15 -16.50 1.23 18.67
CA HIS A 15 -17.35 1.94 17.72
C HIS A 15 -18.45 1.02 17.17
N PRO A 16 -19.73 1.44 17.20
CA PRO A 16 -20.85 0.59 16.81
C PRO A 16 -20.87 0.25 15.30
N GLU A 17 -20.25 1.10 14.47
CA GLU A 17 -20.02 0.84 13.05
C GLU A 17 -18.56 0.49 12.78
N ASN A 18 -18.33 -0.63 12.08
CA ASN A 18 -16.98 -1.06 11.70
C ASN A 18 -16.30 -0.09 10.71
N ILE A 19 -17.07 0.72 10.00
CA ILE A 19 -16.60 1.65 8.97
C ILE A 19 -17.37 2.95 9.09
N GLU A 20 -16.67 4.03 9.43
CA GLU A 20 -17.16 5.39 9.32
C GLU A 20 -16.04 6.23 8.70
N LEU A 21 -16.32 6.83 7.54
CA LEU A 21 -15.33 7.57 6.78
C LEU A 21 -15.28 9.03 7.24
N GLY A 22 -14.08 9.51 7.56
CA GLY A 22 -13.84 10.87 8.01
C GLY A 22 -12.40 11.00 8.53
N LEU A 23 -11.86 12.22 8.46
CA LEU A 23 -10.48 12.48 8.92
C LEU A 23 -10.44 13.27 10.23
N GLU A 24 -11.52 13.95 10.60
CA GLU A 24 -11.50 14.93 11.70
C GLU A 24 -11.10 14.30 13.05
N ARG A 25 -11.73 13.17 13.41
CA ARG A 25 -11.48 12.48 14.69
C ARG A 25 -10.06 11.95 14.77
N VAL A 26 -9.66 11.17 13.77
CA VAL A 26 -8.34 10.55 13.72
C VAL A 26 -7.22 11.59 13.61
N ALA A 27 -7.42 12.70 12.87
CA ALA A 27 -6.45 13.79 12.80
C ALA A 27 -6.31 14.54 14.13
N GLN A 28 -7.40 14.76 14.87
CA GLN A 28 -7.35 15.40 16.20
C GLN A 28 -6.53 14.58 17.19
N VAL A 29 -6.69 13.25 17.18
CA VAL A 29 -5.90 12.36 18.04
C VAL A 29 -4.45 12.32 17.56
N HIS A 30 -4.22 12.19 16.24
CA HIS A 30 -2.88 12.19 15.66
C HIS A 30 -2.07 13.43 16.04
N ALA A 31 -2.67 14.62 16.00
CA ALA A 31 -2.00 15.87 16.35
C ALA A 31 -1.47 15.93 17.79
N ARG A 32 -1.93 15.04 18.68
CA ARG A 32 -1.49 14.92 20.07
C ARG A 32 -0.43 13.84 20.28
N LEU A 33 -0.17 13.03 19.25
CA LEU A 33 0.76 11.92 19.30
C LEU A 33 2.17 12.36 18.88
N PRO A 34 3.24 11.77 19.46
CA PRO A 34 4.61 11.95 19.01
C PRO A 34 4.81 11.75 17.50
N SER A 35 4.08 10.80 16.90
CA SER A 35 4.13 10.52 15.45
C SER A 35 3.84 11.73 14.57
N ALA A 36 3.09 12.73 15.05
CA ALA A 36 2.83 13.96 14.29
C ALA A 36 4.09 14.80 14.03
N ALA A 37 5.17 14.56 14.78
CA ALA A 37 6.46 15.21 14.56
C ALA A 37 7.42 14.39 13.67
N SER A 38 6.95 13.30 13.05
CA SER A 38 7.77 12.47 12.15
C SER A 38 8.30 13.29 10.97
N THR A 39 9.56 13.06 10.62
CA THR A 39 10.22 13.63 9.43
C THR A 39 10.51 12.57 8.37
N ALA A 40 9.97 11.36 8.54
CA ALA A 40 10.12 10.28 7.58
C ALA A 40 9.46 10.67 6.26
N LYS A 41 10.05 10.21 5.15
CA LYS A 41 9.44 10.34 3.84
C LYS A 41 8.25 9.40 3.70
N VAL A 42 7.15 9.86 3.11
CA VAL A 42 5.89 9.10 3.08
C VAL A 42 5.51 8.72 1.65
N LEU A 43 5.30 7.42 1.43
CA LEU A 43 4.76 6.82 0.22
C LEU A 43 3.36 6.29 0.52
N THR A 44 2.32 6.91 -0.04
CA THR A 44 0.92 6.45 0.18
C THR A 44 0.42 5.68 -1.03
N VAL A 45 -0.10 4.47 -0.81
CA VAL A 45 -0.52 3.54 -1.87
C VAL A 45 -2.04 3.30 -1.81
N ALA A 46 -2.77 3.84 -2.77
CA ALA A 46 -4.18 3.59 -3.01
C ALA A 46 -4.41 2.69 -4.24
N GLY A 47 -5.67 2.28 -4.43
CA GLY A 47 -6.08 1.42 -5.53
C GLY A 47 -7.12 0.39 -5.16
N THR A 48 -7.71 -0.25 -6.15
CA THR A 48 -8.66 -1.36 -5.99
C THR A 48 -7.87 -2.64 -5.72
N ASN A 49 -7.00 -3.04 -6.65
CA ASN A 49 -6.13 -4.20 -6.51
C ASN A 49 -4.66 -3.80 -6.66
N GLY A 50 -3.76 -4.57 -6.04
CA GLY A 50 -2.32 -4.40 -6.22
C GLY A 50 -1.59 -3.55 -5.18
N LYS A 51 -2.31 -2.89 -4.27
CA LYS A 51 -1.74 -2.09 -3.18
C LYS A 51 -0.66 -2.83 -2.39
N GLY A 52 -1.00 -3.95 -1.74
CA GLY A 52 -0.04 -4.76 -0.98
C GLY A 52 1.18 -5.24 -1.78
N SER A 53 1.02 -5.59 -3.08
CA SER A 53 2.17 -5.93 -3.94
C SER A 53 3.05 -4.73 -4.25
N THR A 54 2.48 -3.55 -4.49
CA THR A 54 3.25 -2.31 -4.66
C THR A 54 4.01 -1.98 -3.39
N VAL A 55 3.36 -2.08 -2.22
CA VAL A 55 4.01 -1.87 -0.92
C VAL A 55 5.18 -2.85 -0.72
N GLU A 56 4.99 -4.14 -1.05
CA GLU A 56 6.06 -5.14 -0.96
C GLU A 56 7.25 -4.80 -1.87
N CYS A 57 6.98 -4.38 -3.11
CA CYS A 57 8.02 -4.00 -4.06
C CYS A 57 8.85 -2.82 -3.54
N LEU A 58 8.18 -1.76 -3.10
CA LEU A 58 8.82 -0.58 -2.51
C LEU A 58 9.66 -0.99 -1.29
N LEU A 59 9.06 -1.75 -0.36
CA LEU A 59 9.73 -2.20 0.86
C LEU A 59 11.01 -2.98 0.54
N GLN A 60 10.92 -4.02 -0.29
CA GLN A 60 12.08 -4.86 -0.61
C GLN A 60 13.17 -4.05 -1.34
N CYS A 61 12.79 -3.24 -2.33
CA CYS A 61 13.75 -2.43 -3.08
C CYS A 61 14.48 -1.43 -2.18
N LEU A 62 13.76 -0.66 -1.36
CA LEU A 62 14.36 0.30 -0.44
C LEU A 62 15.29 -0.37 0.58
N LEU A 63 14.91 -1.53 1.12
CA LEU A 63 15.79 -2.29 2.02
C LEU A 63 17.08 -2.73 1.34
N THR A 64 17.04 -3.11 0.06
CA THR A 64 18.28 -3.43 -0.69
C THR A 64 19.20 -2.22 -0.88
N GLN A 65 18.66 -1.00 -0.83
CA GLN A 65 19.42 0.25 -0.88
C GLN A 65 19.92 0.70 0.50
N GLY A 66 19.67 -0.08 1.56
CA GLY A 66 20.08 0.24 2.92
C GLY A 66 19.21 1.31 3.59
N VAL A 67 18.07 1.67 3.01
CA VAL A 67 17.11 2.63 3.58
C VAL A 67 16.34 1.93 4.70
N THR A 68 16.13 2.61 5.82
CA THR A 68 15.26 2.08 6.88
C THR A 68 13.80 2.41 6.57
N VAL A 69 12.95 1.38 6.60
CA VAL A 69 11.59 1.48 6.07
C VAL A 69 10.59 0.83 7.01
N ALA A 70 9.45 1.49 7.17
CA ALA A 70 8.26 0.91 7.76
C ALA A 70 7.13 0.80 6.73
N ALA A 71 6.33 -0.26 6.80
CA ALA A 71 5.20 -0.49 5.92
C ALA A 71 3.94 -0.82 6.72
N TYR A 72 2.87 -0.09 6.46
CA TYR A 72 1.53 -0.33 6.99
C TYR A 72 0.67 -0.95 5.90
N THR A 73 0.08 -2.12 6.18
CA THR A 73 -0.74 -2.89 5.23
C THR A 73 -2.02 -3.40 5.86
N SER A 74 -3.05 -3.65 5.06
CA SER A 74 -4.30 -4.24 5.55
C SER A 74 -5.08 -5.00 4.45
N PRO A 75 -5.92 -5.99 4.80
CA PRO A 75 -6.02 -6.64 6.11
C PRO A 75 -4.81 -7.54 6.41
N HIS A 76 -4.85 -8.28 7.52
CA HIS A 76 -3.87 -9.33 7.83
C HIS A 76 -4.46 -10.72 7.55
N LEU A 77 -3.62 -11.73 7.35
CA LEU A 77 -4.05 -13.11 7.11
C LEU A 77 -4.18 -13.93 8.39
N ARG A 78 -3.20 -13.85 9.31
CA ARG A 78 -3.19 -14.67 10.53
C ARG A 78 -3.08 -13.85 11.81
N GLN A 79 -2.24 -12.82 11.82
CA GLN A 79 -1.94 -12.04 13.03
C GLN A 79 -1.92 -10.54 12.72
N PHE A 80 -2.41 -9.73 13.67
CA PHE A 80 -2.46 -8.27 13.55
C PHE A 80 -1.08 -7.66 13.23
N ASN A 81 -0.01 -8.23 13.78
CA ASN A 81 1.37 -7.81 13.57
C ASN A 81 1.78 -7.75 12.09
N GLU A 82 1.15 -8.55 11.22
CA GLU A 82 1.40 -8.51 9.77
C GLU A 82 1.13 -7.14 9.16
N ARG A 83 0.22 -6.35 9.77
CA ARG A 83 -0.12 -5.01 9.31
C ARG A 83 1.03 -4.02 9.47
N ILE A 84 1.96 -4.25 10.39
CA ILE A 84 2.98 -3.29 10.80
C ILE A 84 4.35 -3.95 10.61
N ARG A 85 5.08 -3.55 9.57
CA ARG A 85 6.41 -4.11 9.27
C ARG A 85 7.50 -3.05 9.37
N ILE A 86 8.58 -3.35 10.07
CA ILE A 86 9.76 -2.51 10.26
C ILE A 86 10.97 -3.26 9.70
N ASN A 87 11.65 -2.67 8.72
CA ASN A 87 12.79 -3.27 8.03
C ASN A 87 12.55 -4.72 7.58
N GLY A 88 11.36 -4.97 7.01
CA GLY A 88 10.94 -6.27 6.50
C GLY A 88 10.44 -7.27 7.56
N ARG A 89 10.41 -6.90 8.85
CA ARG A 89 9.97 -7.77 9.95
C ARG A 89 8.69 -7.25 10.58
N THR A 90 7.77 -8.15 10.96
CA THR A 90 6.55 -7.76 11.69
C THR A 90 6.89 -7.17 13.05
N ALA A 91 6.13 -6.16 13.47
CA ALA A 91 6.28 -5.56 14.79
C ALA A 91 5.94 -6.57 15.90
N THR A 92 6.59 -6.42 17.05
CA THR A 92 6.33 -7.29 18.21
C THR A 92 5.07 -6.87 18.95
N ASP A 93 4.39 -7.81 19.62
CA ASP A 93 3.24 -7.51 20.48
C ASP A 93 3.55 -6.41 21.49
N ALA A 94 4.74 -6.44 22.10
CA ALA A 94 5.15 -5.43 23.07
C ALA A 94 5.20 -4.01 22.47
N ALA A 95 5.73 -3.87 21.25
CA ALA A 95 5.76 -2.58 20.57
C ALA A 95 4.35 -2.09 20.21
N ILE A 96 3.50 -3.00 19.71
CA ILE A 96 2.12 -2.68 19.34
C ILE A 96 1.28 -2.31 20.57
N VAL A 97 1.40 -3.07 21.67
CA VAL A 97 0.71 -2.81 22.95
C VAL A 97 1.14 -1.47 23.55
N ALA A 98 2.42 -1.11 23.46
CA ALA A 98 2.90 0.19 23.91
C ALA A 98 2.28 1.33 23.09
N ALA A 99 2.22 1.18 21.76
CA ALA A 99 1.57 2.15 20.88
C ALA A 99 0.05 2.24 21.12
N PHE A 100 -0.64 1.12 21.37
CA PHE A 100 -2.04 1.12 21.79
C PHE A 100 -2.26 1.98 23.04
N ALA A 101 -1.43 1.79 24.05
CA ALA A 101 -1.52 2.57 25.28
C ALA A 101 -1.25 4.07 25.04
N ALA A 102 -0.31 4.41 24.15
CA ALA A 102 -0.03 5.80 23.77
C ALA A 102 -1.23 6.47 23.08
N VAL A 103 -1.84 5.79 22.10
CA VAL A 103 -3.04 6.30 21.39
C VAL A 103 -4.21 6.46 22.35
N GLU A 104 -4.49 5.46 23.19
CA GLU A 104 -5.58 5.53 24.18
C GLU A 104 -5.41 6.71 25.14
N ALA A 105 -4.17 6.96 25.59
CA ALA A 105 -3.88 8.06 26.50
C ALA A 105 -4.10 9.45 25.86
N GLN A 106 -4.00 9.57 24.53
CA GLN A 106 -4.13 10.85 23.81
C GLN A 106 -5.51 11.09 23.19
N ARG A 107 -6.35 10.05 23.03
CA ARG A 107 -7.66 10.23 22.37
C ARG A 107 -8.65 11.05 23.18
N ASP A 108 -8.49 11.11 24.51
CA ASP A 108 -9.30 11.97 25.42
C ASP A 108 -10.82 11.84 25.16
N GLY A 109 -11.31 10.60 25.08
CA GLY A 109 -12.72 10.30 24.85
C GLY A 109 -13.21 10.48 23.41
N ILE A 110 -12.37 10.93 22.47
CA ILE A 110 -12.70 10.90 21.03
C ILE A 110 -12.91 9.43 20.63
N GLU A 111 -14.05 9.14 20.01
CA GLU A 111 -14.35 7.81 19.47
C GLU A 111 -13.60 7.61 18.16
N LEU A 112 -12.93 6.47 18.04
CA LEU A 112 -12.20 6.05 16.85
C LEU A 112 -12.76 4.70 16.41
N THR A 113 -12.93 4.53 15.11
CA THR A 113 -13.18 3.21 14.52
C THR A 113 -11.96 2.30 14.71
N TYR A 114 -12.17 0.99 14.55
CA TYR A 114 -11.08 0.01 14.58
C TYR A 114 -9.92 0.40 13.66
N PHE A 115 -10.23 0.84 12.43
CA PHE A 115 -9.22 1.17 11.43
C PHE A 115 -8.48 2.48 11.75
N GLU A 116 -9.18 3.51 12.21
CA GLU A 116 -8.55 4.76 12.66
C GLU A 116 -7.58 4.49 13.83
N PHE A 117 -8.01 3.71 14.83
CA PHE A 117 -7.19 3.37 15.98
C PHE A 117 -5.95 2.56 15.55
N ALA A 118 -6.14 1.50 14.75
CA ALA A 118 -5.04 0.67 14.25
C ALA A 118 -4.02 1.47 13.41
N THR A 119 -4.49 2.47 12.66
CA THR A 119 -3.64 3.35 11.85
C THR A 119 -2.76 4.24 12.72
N LEU A 120 -3.32 4.87 13.77
CA LEU A 120 -2.54 5.67 14.72
C LEU A 120 -1.51 4.82 15.47
N VAL A 121 -1.86 3.58 15.82
CA VAL A 121 -0.93 2.62 16.44
C VAL A 121 0.24 2.31 15.49
N ALA A 122 -0.01 2.11 14.20
CA ALA A 122 1.05 1.90 13.23
C ALA A 122 2.00 3.11 13.16
N PHE A 123 1.46 4.33 13.12
CA PHE A 123 2.26 5.56 13.08
C PHE A 123 3.13 5.73 14.33
N GLU A 124 2.61 5.44 15.51
CA GLU A 124 3.37 5.49 16.76
C GLU A 124 4.49 4.44 16.80
N VAL A 125 4.22 3.22 16.31
CA VAL A 125 5.27 2.22 16.16
C VAL A 125 6.35 2.72 15.19
N PHE A 126 5.96 3.29 14.05
CA PHE A 126 6.92 3.76 13.05
C PHE A 126 7.77 4.91 13.56
N HIS A 127 7.14 5.87 14.24
CA HIS A 127 7.81 7.00 14.87
C HIS A 127 8.85 6.54 15.90
N THR A 128 8.48 5.58 16.77
CA THR A 128 9.39 5.04 17.79
C THR A 128 10.62 4.34 17.17
N GLN A 129 10.48 3.77 15.98
CA GLN A 129 11.59 3.11 15.27
C GLN A 129 12.49 4.08 14.48
N GLN A 130 12.08 5.34 14.32
CA GLN A 130 12.85 6.39 13.63
C GLN A 130 13.33 5.99 12.23
N VAL A 131 12.46 5.36 11.45
CA VAL A 131 12.77 4.94 10.07
C VAL A 131 12.79 6.12 9.10
N ASP A 132 13.53 5.98 8.00
CA ASP A 132 13.66 7.00 6.95
C ASP A 132 12.39 7.14 6.09
N VAL A 133 11.68 6.03 5.86
CA VAL A 133 10.53 5.97 4.95
C VAL A 133 9.35 5.23 5.56
N TRP A 134 8.16 5.80 5.43
CA TRP A 134 6.88 5.15 5.71
C TRP A 134 6.18 4.82 4.39
N ILE A 135 5.78 3.56 4.22
CA ILE A 135 4.93 3.12 3.11
C ILE A 135 3.57 2.79 3.68
N LEU A 136 2.54 3.54 3.28
CA LEU A 136 1.21 3.47 3.87
C LEU A 136 0.20 2.97 2.84
N GLU A 137 -0.31 1.75 3.04
CA GLU A 137 -1.44 1.24 2.28
C GLU A 137 -2.75 1.87 2.76
N VAL A 138 -3.48 2.50 1.84
CA VAL A 138 -4.84 2.96 2.09
C VAL A 138 -5.75 1.76 2.31
N GLY A 139 -6.58 1.79 3.37
CA GLY A 139 -7.55 0.75 3.66
C GLY A 139 -8.68 0.72 2.64
N MET A 140 -9.40 1.83 2.47
CA MET A 140 -10.52 1.95 1.54
C MET A 140 -10.62 3.34 0.92
N GLY A 141 -10.87 3.40 -0.39
CA GLY A 141 -10.99 4.67 -1.11
C GLY A 141 -9.65 5.40 -1.20
N GLY A 142 -9.50 6.45 -0.40
CA GLY A 142 -8.32 7.32 -0.34
C GLY A 142 -8.63 8.62 0.39
N ARG A 143 -9.54 9.43 -0.16
CA ARG A 143 -9.89 10.78 0.32
C ARG A 143 -10.20 10.85 1.81
N LEU A 144 -10.98 9.90 2.33
CA LEU A 144 -11.43 9.86 3.72
C LEU A 144 -10.84 8.70 4.52
N ASP A 145 -9.78 8.06 4.01
CA ASP A 145 -9.11 6.97 4.70
C ASP A 145 -8.20 7.50 5.81
N ALA A 146 -8.12 6.83 6.96
CA ALA A 146 -7.31 7.26 8.10
C ALA A 146 -5.83 7.48 7.75
N VAL A 147 -5.29 6.75 6.77
CA VAL A 147 -3.92 6.95 6.29
C VAL A 147 -3.72 8.34 5.68
N ASN A 148 -4.78 8.91 5.10
CA ASN A 148 -4.75 10.17 4.37
C ASN A 148 -4.64 11.40 5.29
N ILE A 149 -4.54 11.23 6.61
CA ILE A 149 -4.16 12.33 7.51
C ILE A 149 -2.68 12.72 7.39
N ILE A 150 -1.86 11.85 6.78
CA ILE A 150 -0.45 12.11 6.52
C ILE A 150 -0.32 12.61 5.08
N ASP A 151 0.41 13.71 4.90
CA ASP A 151 0.74 14.21 3.58
C ASP A 151 1.83 13.32 2.95
N ALA A 152 1.50 12.71 1.81
CA ALA A 152 2.42 11.86 1.08
C ALA A 152 3.46 12.72 0.33
N ASP A 153 4.74 12.34 0.42
CA ASP A 153 5.77 12.85 -0.49
C ASP A 153 5.57 12.31 -1.91
N ILE A 154 5.09 11.08 -2.04
CA ILE A 154 4.69 10.47 -3.31
C ILE A 154 3.43 9.64 -3.09
N ALA A 155 2.40 9.91 -3.89
CA ALA A 155 1.19 9.09 -3.95
C ALA A 155 1.28 8.05 -5.07
N ILE A 156 0.75 6.85 -4.86
CA ILE A 156 0.67 5.80 -5.87
C ILE A 156 -0.76 5.30 -5.93
N ILE A 157 -1.37 5.36 -7.10
CA ILE A 157 -2.67 4.80 -7.39
C ILE A 157 -2.42 3.59 -8.30
N THR A 158 -2.68 2.40 -7.76
CA THR A 158 -2.57 1.12 -8.47
C THR A 158 -3.72 0.95 -9.46
N SER A 159 -4.43 -0.18 -9.48
CA SER A 159 -5.55 -0.34 -10.41
C SER A 159 -6.84 0.36 -9.93
N ILE A 160 -7.72 0.72 -10.87
CA ILE A 160 -9.05 1.29 -10.61
C ILE A 160 -10.09 0.33 -11.18
N GLY A 161 -10.67 -0.46 -10.30
CA GLY A 161 -11.77 -1.38 -10.60
C GLY A 161 -12.98 -1.13 -9.73
N ILE A 162 -14.12 -1.68 -10.14
CA ILE A 162 -15.37 -1.63 -9.37
C ILE A 162 -15.25 -2.50 -8.12
N ASP A 163 -15.32 -1.86 -6.96
CA ASP A 163 -15.32 -2.49 -5.64
C ASP A 163 -15.82 -1.48 -4.60
N HIS A 164 -16.33 -1.97 -3.46
CA HIS A 164 -16.85 -1.13 -2.36
C HIS A 164 -17.86 -0.05 -2.79
N CYS A 165 -18.75 -0.37 -3.74
CA CYS A 165 -19.63 0.63 -4.37
C CYS A 165 -20.51 1.41 -3.39
N ALA A 166 -20.91 0.78 -2.28
CA ALA A 166 -21.70 1.42 -1.22
C ALA A 166 -21.01 2.65 -0.60
N TRP A 167 -19.68 2.75 -0.68
CA TRP A 167 -18.91 3.87 -0.16
C TRP A 167 -18.25 4.71 -1.26
N LEU A 168 -17.84 4.09 -2.37
CA LEU A 168 -16.97 4.73 -3.36
C LEU A 168 -17.68 5.13 -4.66
N GLY A 169 -18.96 4.75 -4.82
CA GLY A 169 -19.72 4.94 -6.06
C GLY A 169 -19.71 3.71 -6.97
N ASP A 170 -20.55 3.77 -8.01
CA ASP A 170 -20.84 2.62 -8.88
C ASP A 170 -20.00 2.62 -10.17
N THR A 171 -19.19 3.66 -10.38
CA THR A 171 -18.41 3.84 -11.60
C THR A 171 -16.90 3.94 -11.33
N ARG A 172 -16.07 3.56 -12.32
CA ARG A 172 -14.62 3.77 -12.24
C ARG A 172 -14.26 5.24 -12.03
N GLU A 173 -15.04 6.17 -12.57
CA GLU A 173 -14.87 7.62 -12.41
C GLU A 173 -15.07 8.08 -10.96
N GLU A 174 -16.14 7.65 -10.29
CA GLU A 174 -16.38 7.98 -8.88
C GLU A 174 -15.31 7.37 -7.97
N ILE A 175 -15.00 6.08 -8.20
CA ILE A 175 -13.96 5.36 -7.45
C ILE A 175 -12.58 6.00 -7.65
N ALA A 176 -12.28 6.47 -8.86
CA ALA A 176 -11.04 7.18 -9.16
C ALA A 176 -10.94 8.50 -8.37
N ARG A 177 -12.02 9.28 -8.25
CA ARG A 177 -12.03 10.52 -7.46
C ARG A 177 -11.74 10.26 -5.99
N GLU A 178 -12.34 9.21 -5.42
CA GLU A 178 -12.07 8.84 -4.02
C GLU A 178 -10.61 8.43 -3.82
N LYS A 179 -10.03 7.64 -4.74
CA LYS A 179 -8.62 7.25 -4.69
C LYS A 179 -7.68 8.43 -4.89
N ALA A 180 -8.01 9.35 -5.81
CA ALA A 180 -7.24 10.55 -6.09
C ALA A 180 -7.18 11.53 -4.90
N GLY A 181 -8.01 11.36 -3.87
CA GLY A 181 -7.94 12.15 -2.64
C GLY A 181 -6.63 12.00 -1.85
N ILE A 182 -5.75 11.06 -2.21
CA ILE A 182 -4.39 10.97 -1.64
C ILE A 182 -3.37 11.88 -2.32
N MET A 183 -3.74 12.56 -3.41
CA MET A 183 -2.86 13.51 -4.08
C MET A 183 -2.56 14.70 -3.18
N ARG A 184 -1.36 15.26 -3.32
CA ARG A 184 -0.90 16.46 -2.59
C ARG A 184 -0.33 17.48 -3.56
N ILE A 185 -0.50 18.75 -3.20
CA ILE A 185 0.07 19.86 -3.94
C ILE A 185 1.59 19.72 -3.98
N ASP A 186 2.18 19.96 -5.16
CA ASP A 186 3.63 19.89 -5.42
C ASP A 186 4.28 18.51 -5.17
N ALA A 187 3.52 17.49 -4.80
CA ALA A 187 3.97 16.10 -4.70
C ALA A 187 3.55 15.32 -5.95
N PRO A 188 4.40 14.44 -6.49
CA PRO A 188 4.03 13.60 -7.61
C PRO A 188 3.03 12.50 -7.21
N VAL A 189 2.20 12.13 -8.17
CA VAL A 189 1.31 10.96 -8.09
C VAL A 189 1.56 10.03 -9.26
N ILE A 190 1.76 8.76 -8.95
CA ILE A 190 1.95 7.71 -9.95
C ILE A 190 0.62 7.01 -10.17
N CYS A 191 0.20 6.89 -11.42
CA CYS A 191 -0.93 6.08 -11.82
C CYS A 191 -0.44 4.84 -12.56
N ALA A 192 -0.74 3.66 -12.01
CA ALA A 192 -0.38 2.36 -12.59
C ALA A 192 -1.57 1.65 -13.25
N ASP A 193 -2.75 2.26 -13.27
CA ASP A 193 -3.84 1.78 -14.11
C ASP A 193 -3.48 2.04 -15.60
N PRO A 194 -3.43 1.01 -16.46
CA PRO A 194 -3.11 1.19 -17.88
C PRO A 194 -4.22 1.88 -18.68
N ASP A 195 -5.43 1.97 -18.13
CA ASP A 195 -6.59 2.65 -18.71
C ASP A 195 -7.26 3.52 -17.64
N PRO A 196 -6.59 4.59 -17.18
CA PRO A 196 -7.06 5.37 -16.04
C PRO A 196 -8.28 6.23 -16.41
N PRO A 197 -9.32 6.29 -15.55
CA PRO A 197 -10.45 7.22 -15.73
C PRO A 197 -10.00 8.68 -15.79
N ALA A 198 -10.78 9.52 -16.48
CA ALA A 198 -10.46 10.95 -16.66
C ALA A 198 -10.37 11.69 -15.32
N ALA A 199 -11.14 11.26 -14.32
CA ALA A 199 -11.06 11.75 -12.96
C ALA A 199 -9.63 11.80 -12.39
N ILE A 200 -8.73 10.87 -12.76
CA ILE A 200 -7.34 10.89 -12.25
C ILE A 200 -6.60 12.15 -12.72
N SER A 201 -6.67 12.48 -14.00
CA SER A 201 -6.00 13.68 -14.54
C SER A 201 -6.70 14.97 -14.10
N GLU A 202 -8.03 14.98 -14.04
CA GLU A 202 -8.82 16.09 -13.49
C GLU A 202 -8.43 16.39 -12.03
N CYS A 203 -8.37 15.36 -11.19
CA CYS A 203 -7.99 15.50 -9.78
C CYS A 203 -6.53 15.91 -9.62
N ALA A 204 -5.61 15.40 -10.44
CA ALA A 204 -4.20 15.80 -10.38
C ALA A 204 -4.02 17.29 -10.70
N VAL A 205 -4.70 17.80 -11.74
CA VAL A 205 -4.73 19.23 -12.07
C VAL A 205 -5.33 20.03 -10.91
N SER A 206 -6.46 19.59 -10.37
CA SER A 206 -7.15 20.29 -9.27
C SER A 206 -6.33 20.33 -7.98
N ALA A 207 -5.58 19.27 -7.69
CA ALA A 207 -4.72 19.16 -6.51
C ALA A 207 -3.37 19.87 -6.69
N GLY A 208 -2.99 20.28 -7.91
CA GLY A 208 -1.65 20.76 -8.20
C GLY A 208 -0.58 19.68 -8.05
N SER A 209 -0.93 18.41 -8.32
CA SER A 209 -0.05 17.25 -8.20
C SER A 209 0.54 16.87 -9.56
N LYS A 210 1.83 16.52 -9.61
CA LYS A 210 2.47 16.07 -10.85
C LYS A 210 2.07 14.62 -11.14
N LEU A 211 1.18 14.43 -12.10
CA LEU A 211 0.75 13.10 -12.56
C LEU A 211 1.83 12.43 -13.42
N ILE A 212 2.11 11.16 -13.13
CA ILE A 212 3.06 10.29 -13.84
C ILE A 212 2.34 8.97 -14.16
N GLN A 213 2.10 8.68 -15.43
CA GLN A 213 1.18 7.61 -15.85
C GLN A 213 1.86 6.49 -16.64
N LEU A 214 1.44 5.27 -16.36
CA LEU A 214 1.79 4.10 -17.17
C LEU A 214 1.29 4.32 -18.60
N GLY A 215 2.15 4.07 -19.58
CA GLY A 215 1.84 4.28 -21.00
C GLY A 215 2.09 5.70 -21.50
N MET A 216 2.32 6.67 -20.62
CA MET A 216 2.63 8.06 -20.98
C MET A 216 4.02 8.49 -20.53
N ASP A 217 4.31 8.36 -19.23
CA ASP A 217 5.55 8.84 -18.60
C ASP A 217 6.51 7.71 -18.23
N TYR A 218 5.98 6.49 -18.07
CA TYR A 218 6.77 5.28 -17.89
C TYR A 218 6.07 4.10 -18.56
N HIS A 219 6.86 3.09 -18.92
CA HIS A 219 6.42 1.95 -19.72
C HIS A 219 7.07 0.68 -19.22
N TYR A 220 6.48 -0.45 -19.60
CA TYR A 220 7.19 -1.72 -19.57
C TYR A 220 6.81 -2.57 -20.77
N SER A 221 7.69 -3.49 -21.13
CA SER A 221 7.41 -4.53 -22.12
C SER A 221 7.88 -5.89 -21.62
N THR A 222 7.17 -6.94 -22.01
CA THR A 222 7.44 -8.31 -21.57
C THR A 222 7.90 -9.17 -22.73
N GLY A 223 8.94 -9.95 -22.50
CA GLY A 223 9.33 -11.10 -23.31
C GLY A 223 8.97 -12.41 -22.61
N ALA A 224 9.54 -13.52 -23.08
CA ALA A 224 9.25 -14.85 -22.53
C ALA A 224 9.78 -15.04 -21.09
N GLU A 225 10.98 -14.54 -20.80
CA GLU A 225 11.66 -14.75 -19.50
C GLU A 225 11.98 -13.45 -18.77
N HIS A 226 11.99 -12.34 -19.50
CA HIS A 226 12.42 -11.05 -18.99
C HIS A 226 11.46 -9.95 -19.37
N TRP A 227 11.44 -8.90 -18.57
CA TRP A 227 10.76 -7.66 -18.89
C TRP A 227 11.76 -6.49 -18.90
N LEU A 228 11.38 -5.44 -19.63
CA LEU A 228 12.05 -4.16 -19.69
C LEU A 228 11.13 -3.15 -19.02
N TRP A 229 11.69 -2.37 -18.09
CA TRP A 229 11.03 -1.20 -17.51
C TRP A 229 11.74 0.07 -17.97
N GLU A 230 10.97 1.09 -18.34
CA GLU A 230 11.45 2.39 -18.81
C GLU A 230 10.71 3.50 -18.04
N GLY A 231 11.45 4.32 -17.31
CA GLY A 231 10.97 5.49 -16.58
C GLY A 231 11.14 6.80 -17.35
N GLN A 232 11.08 7.92 -16.63
CA GLN A 232 11.26 9.25 -17.25
C GLN A 232 12.73 9.51 -17.62
N TRP A 233 13.67 8.92 -16.89
CA TRP A 233 15.11 9.22 -16.98
C TRP A 233 15.97 7.96 -17.09
N GLU A 234 15.49 6.84 -16.57
CA GLU A 234 16.22 5.58 -16.47
C GLU A 234 15.47 4.41 -17.11
N ALA A 235 16.21 3.37 -17.47
CA ALA A 235 15.64 2.10 -17.91
C ALA A 235 16.33 0.92 -17.19
N ARG A 236 15.60 -0.20 -17.10
CA ARG A 236 16.06 -1.46 -16.52
C ARG A 236 15.64 -2.60 -17.45
N ALA A 237 16.59 -3.09 -18.24
CA ALA A 237 16.41 -4.21 -19.15
C ALA A 237 16.85 -5.53 -18.50
N GLY A 238 16.29 -6.65 -18.98
CA GLY A 238 16.70 -7.99 -18.50
C GLY A 238 16.22 -8.29 -17.08
N LEU A 239 15.11 -7.67 -16.67
CA LEU A 239 14.51 -7.92 -15.37
C LEU A 239 13.84 -9.29 -15.38
N THR A 240 13.97 -10.08 -14.33
CA THR A 240 13.24 -11.35 -14.21
C THR A 240 11.76 -11.10 -13.92
N LEU A 241 10.90 -12.00 -14.42
CA LEU A 241 9.47 -11.91 -14.17
C LEU A 241 9.18 -12.31 -12.70
N PRO A 242 8.56 -11.43 -11.89
CA PRO A 242 8.29 -11.65 -10.47
C PRO A 242 7.08 -12.57 -10.24
N GLY A 243 7.18 -13.80 -10.75
CA GLY A 243 6.11 -14.80 -10.69
C GLY A 243 4.78 -14.24 -11.21
N HIS A 244 3.77 -14.23 -10.35
CA HIS A 244 2.42 -13.80 -10.69
C HIS A 244 2.07 -12.37 -10.28
N ALA A 245 3.06 -11.56 -9.89
CA ALA A 245 2.79 -10.17 -9.56
C ALA A 245 2.28 -9.39 -10.79
N HIS A 246 1.37 -8.46 -10.54
CA HIS A 246 0.89 -7.55 -11.57
C HIS A 246 2.00 -6.57 -11.97
N LEU A 247 2.52 -6.72 -13.19
CA LEU A 247 3.62 -5.90 -13.69
C LEU A 247 3.29 -4.40 -13.74
N ASP A 248 2.04 -4.04 -14.03
CA ASP A 248 1.59 -2.64 -13.99
C ASP A 248 1.92 -1.99 -12.62
N ASN A 249 1.56 -2.69 -11.54
CA ASN A 249 1.74 -2.22 -10.17
C ASN A 249 3.20 -2.18 -9.74
N LEU A 250 4.01 -3.11 -10.26
CA LEU A 250 5.47 -3.10 -10.02
C LEU A 250 6.16 -2.01 -10.82
N ALA A 251 5.75 -1.78 -12.07
CA ALA A 251 6.26 -0.68 -12.89
C ALA A 251 5.97 0.67 -12.22
N GLY A 252 4.79 0.85 -11.63
CA GLY A 252 4.47 2.02 -10.82
C GLY A 252 5.34 2.15 -9.57
N ALA A 253 5.66 1.05 -8.89
CA ALA A 253 6.60 1.06 -7.76
C ALA A 253 8.01 1.49 -8.21
N LEU A 254 8.50 0.98 -9.35
CA LEU A 254 9.79 1.38 -9.91
C LEU A 254 9.82 2.86 -10.32
N ALA A 255 8.73 3.39 -10.86
CA ALA A 255 8.60 4.83 -11.14
C ALA A 255 8.69 5.66 -9.85
N ALA A 256 8.13 5.19 -8.74
CA ALA A 256 8.28 5.86 -7.45
C ALA A 256 9.73 5.86 -6.98
N LEU A 257 10.42 4.73 -7.10
CA LEU A 257 11.82 4.60 -6.71
C LEU A 257 12.74 5.46 -7.58
N GLU A 258 12.44 5.61 -8.87
CA GLU A 258 13.14 6.51 -9.78
C GLU A 258 13.03 7.97 -9.30
N LEU A 259 11.82 8.43 -8.96
CA LEU A 259 11.60 9.79 -8.43
C LEU A 259 12.33 10.04 -7.11
N LEU A 260 12.51 9.01 -6.29
CA LEU A 260 13.24 9.07 -5.03
C LEU A 260 14.76 9.05 -5.23
N GLY A 261 15.26 8.73 -6.42
CA GLY A 261 16.68 8.48 -6.65
C GLY A 261 17.17 7.19 -5.99
N TRP A 262 16.26 6.25 -5.72
CA TRP A 262 16.52 4.97 -5.04
C TRP A 262 16.16 3.75 -5.90
N LEU A 263 16.09 3.92 -7.23
CA LEU A 263 15.84 2.83 -8.17
C LEU A 263 17.04 1.85 -8.19
N PRO A 264 16.90 0.61 -7.70
CA PRO A 264 18.01 -0.33 -7.65
C PRO A 264 18.52 -0.70 -9.04
N ASP A 265 19.76 -1.18 -9.13
CA ASP A 265 20.28 -1.73 -10.37
C ASP A 265 19.58 -3.04 -10.79
N VAL A 266 19.79 -3.47 -12.04
CA VAL A 266 19.19 -4.69 -12.60
C VAL A 266 19.51 -5.93 -11.76
N THR A 267 20.74 -6.04 -11.25
CA THR A 267 21.18 -7.19 -10.45
C THR A 267 20.39 -7.29 -9.15
N THR A 268 20.17 -6.15 -8.51
CA THR A 268 19.44 -6.04 -7.24
C THR A 268 17.94 -6.26 -7.45
N LEU A 269 17.36 -5.66 -8.50
CA LEU A 269 15.96 -5.89 -8.87
C LEU A 269 15.69 -7.36 -9.17
N ASN A 270 16.56 -8.04 -9.93
CA ASN A 270 16.40 -9.46 -10.20
C ASN A 270 16.44 -10.30 -8.92
N ARG A 271 17.31 -9.96 -7.96
CA ARG A 271 17.29 -10.63 -6.65
C ARG A 271 15.96 -10.45 -5.92
N VAL A 272 15.35 -9.26 -5.99
CA VAL A 272 14.03 -9.00 -5.39
C VAL A 272 12.95 -9.82 -6.09
N PHE A 273 12.93 -9.82 -7.43
CA PHE A 273 11.92 -10.52 -8.22
C PHE A 273 12.05 -12.05 -8.17
N ASP A 274 13.27 -12.59 -8.16
CA ASP A 274 13.53 -14.03 -8.03
C ASP A 274 13.10 -14.57 -6.66
N ASN A 275 13.13 -13.73 -5.63
CA ASN A 275 12.70 -14.08 -4.27
C ASN A 275 11.28 -13.60 -3.96
N TRP A 276 10.54 -13.14 -4.96
CA TRP A 276 9.22 -12.55 -4.79
C TRP A 276 8.24 -13.56 -4.18
N LYS A 277 7.76 -13.25 -2.96
CA LYS A 277 6.75 -14.04 -2.27
C LYS A 277 5.83 -13.12 -1.50
N LEU A 278 4.53 -13.21 -1.77
CA LEU A 278 3.52 -12.51 -1.00
C LEU A 278 2.42 -13.51 -0.63
N SER A 279 2.23 -13.71 0.68
CA SER A 279 1.28 -14.70 1.20
C SER A 279 -0.12 -14.44 0.64
N GLY A 280 -0.80 -15.49 0.18
CA GLY A 280 -2.15 -15.40 -0.39
C GLY A 280 -2.25 -14.65 -1.73
N ARG A 281 -1.16 -14.48 -2.48
CA ARG A 281 -1.16 -13.90 -3.84
C ARG A 281 -0.57 -14.90 -4.81
N LEU A 282 -1.43 -15.74 -5.40
CA LEU A 282 -1.04 -16.90 -6.22
C LEU A 282 0.09 -17.71 -5.57
N GLN A 283 -0.04 -17.92 -4.26
CA GLN A 283 0.95 -18.60 -3.45
C GLN A 283 0.85 -20.10 -3.68
N VAL A 284 1.93 -20.68 -4.20
CA VAL A 284 2.06 -22.13 -4.37
C VAL A 284 2.58 -22.76 -3.07
N VAL A 285 1.84 -23.74 -2.56
CA VAL A 285 2.23 -24.57 -1.41
C VAL A 285 2.47 -26.00 -1.91
N PRO A 286 3.73 -26.47 -1.92
CA PRO A 286 4.07 -27.78 -2.46
C PRO A 286 3.55 -28.90 -1.56
N GLY A 287 3.17 -30.03 -2.16
CA GLY A 287 2.66 -31.20 -1.46
C GLY A 287 2.39 -32.36 -2.43
N ALA A 288 1.81 -33.45 -1.92
CA ALA A 288 1.34 -34.57 -2.77
C ALA A 288 0.28 -34.13 -3.79
N VAL A 289 -0.45 -33.06 -3.45
CA VAL A 289 -1.22 -32.22 -4.35
C VAL A 289 -0.67 -30.81 -4.17
N GLU A 290 -0.45 -30.10 -5.27
CA GLU A 290 -0.04 -28.69 -5.24
C GLU A 290 -1.24 -27.81 -4.88
N TRP A 291 -1.08 -26.93 -3.88
CA TRP A 291 -2.13 -26.00 -3.46
C TRP A 291 -1.80 -24.59 -3.93
N TRP A 292 -2.78 -23.92 -4.51
CA TRP A 292 -2.69 -22.52 -4.93
C TRP A 292 -3.60 -21.68 -4.04
N LEU A 293 -3.02 -20.71 -3.34
CA LEU A 293 -3.74 -19.81 -2.43
C LEU A 293 -3.75 -18.39 -3.01
N ASP A 294 -4.94 -17.85 -3.25
CA ASP A 294 -5.12 -16.47 -3.73
C ASP A 294 -6.30 -15.79 -3.03
N VAL A 295 -6.15 -14.50 -2.69
CA VAL A 295 -7.17 -13.70 -2.00
C VAL A 295 -8.00 -12.82 -2.94
N ALA A 296 -8.09 -13.16 -4.23
CA ALA A 296 -9.04 -12.55 -5.16
C ALA A 296 -10.47 -12.62 -4.63
N HIS A 297 -11.16 -11.48 -4.64
CA HIS A 297 -12.50 -11.32 -4.03
C HIS A 297 -13.40 -10.34 -4.81
N ASN A 298 -12.89 -9.75 -5.89
CA ASN A 298 -13.65 -8.88 -6.78
C ASN A 298 -13.44 -9.32 -8.25
N GLU A 299 -14.28 -8.82 -9.15
CA GLU A 299 -14.25 -9.23 -10.55
C GLU A 299 -12.85 -9.07 -11.20
N GLY A 300 -12.19 -7.94 -10.94
CA GLY A 300 -10.86 -7.66 -11.50
C GLY A 300 -9.79 -8.64 -11.03
N SER A 301 -9.74 -8.93 -9.73
CA SER A 301 -8.79 -9.88 -9.15
C SER A 301 -9.08 -11.32 -9.56
N VAL A 302 -10.36 -11.71 -9.68
CA VAL A 302 -10.74 -13.05 -10.18
C VAL A 302 -10.34 -13.22 -11.65
N ARG A 303 -10.54 -12.20 -12.50
CA ARG A 303 -10.07 -12.25 -13.90
C ARG A 303 -8.55 -12.42 -13.99
N ALA A 304 -7.80 -11.76 -13.10
CA ALA A 304 -6.35 -11.92 -13.03
C ALA A 304 -5.94 -13.33 -12.60
N LEU A 305 -6.59 -13.87 -11.57
CA LEU A 305 -6.41 -15.24 -11.09
C LEU A 305 -6.68 -16.26 -12.22
N VAL A 306 -7.81 -16.13 -12.92
CA VAL A 306 -8.14 -17.02 -14.05
C VAL A 306 -7.06 -16.96 -15.12
N ARG A 307 -6.61 -15.75 -15.52
CA ARG A 307 -5.55 -15.59 -16.51
C ARG A 307 -4.25 -16.27 -16.07
N ALA A 308 -3.86 -16.13 -14.81
CA ALA A 308 -2.65 -16.75 -14.27
C ALA A 308 -2.73 -18.28 -14.32
N LEU A 309 -3.86 -18.85 -13.93
CA LEU A 309 -4.08 -20.31 -13.94
C LEU A 309 -4.16 -20.87 -15.37
N THR A 310 -4.67 -20.12 -16.35
CA THR A 310 -4.75 -20.58 -17.74
C THR A 310 -3.42 -20.46 -18.51
N HIS A 311 -2.52 -19.56 -18.10
CA HIS A 311 -1.19 -19.39 -18.72
C HIS A 311 -0.12 -20.32 -18.13
N ASN A 312 -0.43 -21.05 -17.06
CA ASN A 312 0.30 -22.24 -16.61
C ASN A 312 -0.51 -23.51 -16.93
N PRO A 313 -0.75 -23.86 -18.20
CA PRO A 313 -1.25 -25.20 -18.49
C PRO A 313 -0.13 -26.19 -18.12
N GLU A 314 -0.50 -27.21 -17.34
CA GLU A 314 0.29 -28.43 -17.12
C GLU A 314 0.92 -28.95 -18.43
#